data_AF-A0A8U0HRD8-F1
#
_entry.id   AF-A0A8U0HRD8-F1
#
_cell.length_a   1.000
_cell.length_b   1.000
_cell.length_c   1.000
_cell.angle_alpha   90.00
_cell.angle_beta   90.00
_cell.angle_gamma   90.00
#
_symmetry.space_group_name_H-M   'P 1'
#
loop_
_entity.id
_entity.type
_entity.pdbx_description
1 polymer ?
#
loop_
_entity_poly.entity_id
_entity_poly.type
_entity_poly.pdbx_seq_one_letter_code
_entity_poly.pdbx_strand_id
1 'polypeptide(L)' 'MATPIFERETWLDITVNIIPLCIIGFFVALFVVKSPWEIEGLTSAIGFALLIVPFVLLTYLTYVAADLIESAESGSE' A
#
# COMPACT_ATOMS: atom_id res chain seq x y z
N MET A 1 -28.28 -19.58 2.12
CA MET A 1 -26.81 -19.60 1.93
C MET A 1 -26.27 -18.47 2.76
N ALA A 2 -25.43 -18.74 3.77
CA ALA A 2 -24.85 -17.68 4.59
C ALA A 2 -23.82 -16.95 3.71
N THR A 3 -24.20 -15.77 3.20
CA THR A 3 -23.29 -14.86 2.52
C THR A 3 -22.32 -14.33 3.56
N PRO A 4 -21.00 -14.61 3.46
CA PRO A 4 -20.05 -13.91 4.32
C PRO A 4 -20.18 -12.43 4.00
N ILE A 5 -20.49 -11.65 5.03
CA ILE A 5 -20.76 -10.20 5.03
C ILE A 5 -19.51 -9.34 4.72
N PHE A 6 -18.52 -9.94 4.06
CA PHE A 6 -17.37 -9.26 3.48
C PHE A 6 -17.20 -9.87 2.10
N GLU A 7 -17.51 -9.08 1.07
CA GLU A 7 -17.45 -9.55 -0.31
C GLU A 7 -16.01 -9.99 -0.63
N ARG A 8 -15.89 -11.16 -1.27
CA ARG A 8 -14.60 -11.74 -1.66
C ARG A 8 -13.78 -10.80 -2.55
N GLU A 9 -14.47 -9.90 -3.25
CA GLU A 9 -13.88 -8.85 -4.10
C GLU A 9 -13.22 -7.75 -3.26
N THR A 10 -13.91 -7.21 -2.25
CA THR A 10 -13.34 -6.26 -1.27
C THR A 10 -12.06 -6.80 -0.62
N TRP A 11 -12.08 -8.06 -0.20
CA TRP A 11 -10.90 -8.72 0.37
C TRP A 11 -9.76 -8.86 -0.65
N LEU A 12 -10.09 -9.14 -1.91
CA LEU A 12 -9.13 -9.24 -3.00
C LEU A 12 -8.49 -7.87 -3.29
N ASP A 13 -9.26 -6.81 -3.35
CA ASP A 13 -8.79 -5.45 -3.65
C ASP A 13 -7.85 -4.92 -2.57
N ILE A 14 -8.21 -5.09 -1.29
CA ILE A 14 -7.35 -4.71 -0.17
C ILE A 14 -6.05 -5.53 -0.18
N THR A 15 -6.13 -6.84 -0.46
CA THR A 15 -4.96 -7.73 -0.51
C THR A 15 -4.03 -7.37 -1.67
N VAL A 16 -4.57 -7.11 -2.85
CA VAL A 16 -3.81 -6.70 -4.05
C VAL A 16 -3.05 -5.39 -3.82
N ASN A 17 -3.55 -4.49 -2.96
CA ASN A 17 -2.87 -3.26 -2.58
C ASN A 17 -1.91 -3.41 -1.38
N ILE A 18 -2.26 -4.21 -0.37
CA ILE A 18 -1.42 -4.43 0.82
C ILE A 18 -0.14 -5.20 0.49
N ILE A 19 -0.20 -6.20 -0.39
CA ILE A 19 1.00 -6.99 -0.75
C ILE A 19 2.11 -6.10 -1.34
N PRO A 20 1.86 -5.24 -2.35
CA PRO A 20 2.85 -4.26 -2.82
C PRO A 20 3.38 -3.35 -1.72
N LEU A 21 2.52 -2.85 -0.84
CA LEU A 21 2.93 -1.99 0.28
C LEU A 21 3.91 -2.70 1.22
N CYS A 22 3.62 -3.93 1.59
CA CYS A 22 4.51 -4.74 2.43
C CYS A 22 5.87 -4.97 1.76
N ILE A 23 5.89 -5.28 0.47
CA ILE A 23 7.13 -5.50 -0.28
C ILE A 23 7.97 -4.22 -0.32
N ILE A 24 7.38 -3.08 -0.67
CA ILE A 24 8.09 -1.80 -0.73
C ILE A 24 8.60 -1.40 0.65
N GLY A 25 7.75 -1.48 1.68
CA GLY A 25 8.13 -1.16 3.06
C GLY A 25 9.29 -2.04 3.56
N PHE A 26 9.28 -3.33 3.22
CA PHE A 26 10.37 -4.25 3.53
C PHE A 26 11.68 -3.84 2.86
N PHE A 27 11.68 -3.54 1.56
CA PHE A 27 12.89 -3.12 0.85
C PHE A 27 13.42 -1.76 1.33
N VAL A 28 12.53 -0.80 1.61
CA VAL A 28 12.92 0.48 2.21
C VAL A 28 13.60 0.25 3.57
N ALA A 29 12.99 -0.55 4.45
CA ALA A 29 13.57 -0.87 5.75
C ALA A 29 14.91 -1.59 5.62
N LEU A 30 15.01 -2.57 4.72
CA LEU A 30 16.26 -3.27 4.44
C LEU A 30 17.37 -2.33 3.97
N PHE A 31 17.10 -1.44 3.02
CA PHE A 31 18.11 -0.52 2.51
C PHE A 31 18.56 0.50 3.55
N VAL A 32 17.63 1.01 4.37
CA VAL A 32 17.97 1.89 5.49
C VAL A 32 18.86 1.19 6.52
N VAL A 33 18.58 -0.08 6.85
CA VAL A 33 19.35 -0.83 7.86
C VAL A 33 20.70 -1.33 7.31
N LYS A 34 20.75 -1.79 6.06
CA LYS A 34 21.94 -2.43 5.48
C LYS A 34 22.91 -1.46 4.80
N SER A 35 22.44 -0.34 4.25
CA SER A 35 23.29 0.62 3.53
C SER A 35 23.02 2.08 3.95
N PRO A 36 23.19 2.45 5.23
CA PRO A 36 22.93 3.82 5.69
C PRO A 36 23.90 4.87 5.11
N TRP A 37 25.07 4.48 4.61
CA TRP A 37 26.09 5.37 4.03
C TRP A 37 26.14 5.38 2.49
N GLU A 38 25.33 4.57 1.79
CA GLU A 38 25.18 4.63 0.32
C GLU A 38 23.97 5.50 -0.10
N ILE A 39 23.42 6.26 0.84
CA ILE A 39 22.32 7.21 0.61
C ILE A 39 22.85 8.54 0.03
N GLU A 40 24.15 8.64 -0.24
CA GLU A 40 24.75 9.83 -0.83
C GLU A 40 24.66 9.83 -2.36
N GLY A 41 24.12 10.92 -2.92
CA GLY A 41 24.09 11.16 -4.36
C GLY A 41 22.71 11.03 -5.02
N LEU A 42 22.60 11.59 -6.22
CA LEU A 42 21.35 11.70 -6.98
C LEU A 42 20.72 10.32 -7.27
N THR A 43 21.53 9.30 -7.56
CA THR A 43 21.06 7.95 -7.85
C THR A 43 20.32 7.32 -6.67
N SER A 44 20.86 7.46 -5.46
CA SER A 44 20.26 6.90 -4.25
C SER A 44 18.96 7.63 -3.91
N ALA A 45 18.96 8.97 -4.03
CA ALA A 45 17.76 9.78 -3.86
C ALA A 45 16.64 9.39 -4.83
N ILE A 46 16.98 9.15 -6.11
CA ILE A 46 16.01 8.68 -7.11
C ILE A 46 15.51 7.27 -6.77
N GLY A 47 16.39 6.35 -6.36
CA GLY A 47 16.01 4.99 -5.95
C GLY A 47 15.02 4.99 -4.79
N PHE A 48 15.27 5.79 -3.75
CA PHE A 48 14.33 5.96 -2.64
C PHE A 48 13.04 6.65 -3.07
N ALA A 49 13.10 7.66 -3.95
CA ALA A 49 11.90 8.30 -4.48
C ALA A 49 11.02 7.30 -5.25
N LEU A 50 11.62 6.41 -6.05
CA LEU A 50 10.92 5.35 -6.77
C LEU A 50 10.27 4.31 -5.85
N LEU A 51 10.68 4.22 -4.59
CA LEU A 51 10.03 3.35 -3.58
C LEU A 51 8.99 4.12 -2.77
N ILE A 52 9.35 5.30 -2.26
CA ILE A 52 8.48 6.09 -1.37
C ILE A 52 7.28 6.65 -2.11
N VAL A 53 7.45 7.13 -3.35
CA VAL A 53 6.34 7.69 -4.13
C VAL A 53 5.21 6.66 -4.35
N PRO A 54 5.46 5.46 -4.91
CA PRO A 54 4.41 4.45 -5.03
C PRO A 54 3.92 3.96 -3.66
N PHE A 55 4.77 3.88 -2.64
CA PHE A 55 4.31 3.51 -1.28
C PHE A 55 3.24 4.49 -0.76
N VAL A 56 3.50 5.79 -0.85
CA VAL A 56 2.56 6.83 -0.37
C VAL A 56 1.29 6.85 -1.22
N LEU A 57 1.44 6.82 -2.55
CA LEU A 57 0.29 6.81 -3.47
C LEU A 57 -0.60 5.58 -3.27
N LEU A 58 -0.02 4.38 -3.16
CA LEU A 58 -0.77 3.16 -2.93
C LEU A 58 -1.43 3.14 -1.55
N THR A 59 -0.75 3.62 -0.50
CA THR A 59 -1.35 3.76 0.83
C THR A 59 -2.58 4.67 0.77
N TYR A 60 -2.44 5.82 0.10
CA TYR A 60 -3.53 6.77 -0.07
C TYR A 60 -4.70 6.18 -0.87
N LEU A 61 -4.42 5.54 -2.01
CA LEU A 61 -5.45 4.90 -2.83
C LEU A 61 -6.14 3.75 -2.09
N THR A 62 -5.41 2.98 -1.30
CA THR A 62 -5.96 1.90 -0.47
C THR A 62 -6.90 2.47 0.59
N TYR A 63 -6.53 3.57 1.23
CA TYR A 63 -7.38 4.25 2.20
C TYR A 63 -8.67 4.78 1.55
N VAL A 64 -8.55 5.48 0.42
CA VAL A 64 -9.71 5.98 -0.34
C VAL A 64 -10.61 4.83 -0.80
N ALA A 65 -10.04 3.72 -1.26
CA ALA A 65 -10.81 2.54 -1.65
C ALA A 65 -11.60 1.97 -0.45
N ALA A 66 -10.99 1.88 0.73
CA ALA A 66 -11.68 1.41 1.94
C ALA A 66 -12.84 2.33 2.34
N ASP A 67 -12.63 3.65 2.33
CA ASP A 67 -13.64 4.67 2.66
C ASP A 67 -14.83 4.66 1.69
N LEU A 68 -14.55 4.49 0.39
CA LEU A 68 -15.59 4.37 -0.64
C LEU A 68 -16.43 3.10 -0.48
N ILE A 69 -15.81 1.98 -0.08
CA ILE A 69 -16.51 0.71 0.15
C ILE A 69 -17.42 0.82 1.38
N GLU A 70 -16.92 1.37 2.50
CA GLU A 70 -17.72 1.59 3.72
C GLU A 70 -18.92 2.52 3.45
N SER A 71 -18.69 3.58 2.69
CA SER A 71 -19.76 4.51 2.28
C SER A 71 -20.82 3.83 1.41
N ALA A 72 -20.41 2.98 0.47
CA ALA A 72 -21.33 2.25 -0.41
C ALA A 72 -22.19 1.24 0.36
N GLU A 73 -21.63 0.58 1.38
CA GLU A 73 -22.38 -0.33 2.26
C GLU A 73 -23.39 0.44 3.14
N SER A 74 -22.97 1.54 3.78
CA SER A 74 -23.82 2.34 4.69
C SER A 74 -24.98 3.07 4.03
N GLY A 75 -24.88 3.38 2.72
CA GLY A 75 -25.93 4.06 1.96
C GLY A 75 -27.02 3.12 1.42
N SER A 76 -26.91 1.81 1.67
CA SER A 76 -27.83 0.77 1.21
C SER A 76 -28.87 0.33 2.26
N GLU A 77 -28.94 1.04 3.39
CA GLU A 77 -29.91 0.86 4.49
C GLU A 77 -31.07 1.87 4.45
#